data_AF-A0A971VIF0-F1
#
_entry.id   AF-A0A971VIF0-F1
#
_cell.length_a   1.000
_cell.length_b   1.000
_cell.length_c   1.000
_cell.angle_alpha   90.00
_cell.angle_beta   90.00
_cell.angle_gamma   90.00
#
_symmetry.space_group_name_H-M   'P 1'
#
loop_
_entity.id
_entity.type
_entity.pdbx_description
1 polymer ?
#
loop_
_entity_poly.entity_id
_entity_poly.type
_entity_poly.pdbx_seq_one_letter_code
_entity_poly.pdbx_strand_id
1 'polypeptide(L)'
;MKRILAFIKKTISKKNTARIIISLTLLLFIPHYSNSLERFDPQKVYGPRIDKLCMVIIRNSDAQILAAQKGEIDIMGDMALPSDIDRLSRDPNLSMSLARGFHAFFLLFNNKAAPWDDKYVRQAAAQALDRNNIVRTIYSGYCEPINTWLPPVSPWALPESGKIIFDRKASRAKLKSLGYSWNLAGTLVTPEGKTIPRLKLLTPLARVAPTTAELAEQIADSLHAVGFPVEVEPMDFSVMISKLDRKDYSLAVLAWGMGRNPDSLYSFYHSVMDVEGGYNVTGANDVKLDEALHELRFASDKAEAEVASEKAQKLLSDIVPSIPIYSRFSVAAVSKKWKNILTTDKITADNFWTMMMAEPKDGKMRALNMVLAEEPRNLNPFVASSAYAWQVLGMIYEGMIGTDPFTLEDMPALAESWEVRTVGADGAGQTELSFKIKDNLKWNDGSALTVYDVKKTIDFLKKNQVPRFYDSVKDVESTEVSADGKLVVRMSNVSYWHLNKIGSLPIIPQKVLNEIKDWQNWNPLEKSVDSGPYGLIGSGPFKLETYKAGEYVMMEKNKYYRMLSNPKRSMK
;
A
#
# COMPACT_ATOMS: atom_id res chain seq x y z
N MET A 1 11.15 21.87 -21.77
CA MET A 1 10.17 21.47 -22.83
C MET A 1 10.71 21.59 -24.26
N LYS A 2 11.14 22.78 -24.75
CA LYS A 2 11.60 22.96 -26.15
C LYS A 2 12.85 22.13 -26.55
N ARG A 3 13.78 21.85 -25.63
CA ARG A 3 14.97 21.01 -25.89
C ARG A 3 14.69 19.50 -25.99
N ILE A 4 13.66 19.01 -25.28
CA ILE A 4 13.21 17.61 -25.34
C ILE A 4 12.49 17.33 -26.66
N LEU A 5 11.66 18.28 -27.13
CA LEU A 5 11.00 18.24 -28.44
C LEU A 5 11.98 18.24 -29.63
N ALA A 6 13.13 18.93 -29.50
CA ALA A 6 14.16 18.96 -30.54
C ALA A 6 14.95 17.65 -30.65
N PHE A 7 15.13 16.93 -29.53
CA PHE A 7 15.78 15.61 -29.50
C PHE A 7 14.91 14.51 -30.12
N ILE A 8 13.60 14.56 -29.88
CA ILE A 8 12.62 13.58 -30.40
C ILE A 8 12.45 13.69 -31.92
N LYS A 9 12.52 14.91 -32.48
CA LYS A 9 12.40 15.13 -33.94
C LYS A 9 13.55 14.55 -34.76
N LYS A 10 14.73 14.31 -34.16
CA LYS A 10 15.94 13.91 -34.90
C LYS A 10 16.11 12.38 -35.00
N THR A 11 15.31 11.58 -34.28
CA THR A 11 15.62 10.16 -34.04
C THR A 11 14.58 9.18 -34.62
N ILE A 12 13.49 9.63 -35.24
CA ILE A 12 12.38 8.73 -35.63
C ILE A 12 12.31 8.53 -37.14
N SER A 13 12.67 7.32 -37.60
CA SER A 13 12.44 6.81 -38.96
C SER A 13 10.95 6.55 -39.22
N LYS A 14 10.50 6.88 -40.44
CA LYS A 14 9.10 6.96 -40.91
C LYS A 14 8.24 5.67 -40.83
N LYS A 15 8.74 4.53 -40.33
CA LYS A 15 8.03 3.24 -40.41
C LYS A 15 7.21 2.81 -39.17
N ASN A 16 7.27 3.52 -38.04
CA ASN A 16 6.57 3.10 -36.80
C ASN A 16 5.54 4.12 -36.25
N THR A 17 5.08 5.05 -37.07
CA THR A 17 4.26 6.20 -36.64
C THR A 17 2.85 5.85 -36.15
N ALA A 18 2.24 4.74 -36.60
CA ALA A 18 0.83 4.47 -36.27
C ALA A 18 0.61 3.79 -34.89
N ARG A 19 1.57 3.02 -34.38
CA ARG A 19 1.44 2.31 -33.08
C ARG A 19 1.99 3.10 -31.89
N ILE A 20 2.91 4.03 -32.13
CA ILE A 20 3.52 4.88 -31.07
C ILE A 20 2.51 5.94 -30.58
N ILE A 21 1.56 6.36 -31.43
CA ILE A 21 0.62 7.44 -31.10
C ILE A 21 -0.35 7.02 -29.99
N ILE A 22 -0.75 5.74 -29.89
CA ILE A 22 -1.77 5.26 -28.93
C ILE A 22 -1.19 5.08 -27.52
N SER A 23 0.04 4.57 -27.37
CA SER A 23 0.66 4.43 -26.03
C SER A 23 1.15 5.76 -25.44
N LEU A 24 1.45 6.77 -26.27
CA LEU A 24 1.78 8.12 -25.77
C LEU A 24 0.55 8.99 -25.49
N THR A 25 -0.62 8.70 -26.07
CA THR A 25 -1.82 9.50 -25.78
C THR A 25 -2.37 9.26 -24.38
N LEU A 26 -2.23 8.05 -23.82
CA LEU A 26 -2.66 7.77 -22.44
C LEU A 26 -1.85 8.53 -21.37
N LEU A 27 -0.57 8.80 -21.61
CA LEU A 27 0.26 9.66 -20.74
C LEU A 27 -0.04 11.16 -20.94
N LEU A 28 -0.52 11.56 -22.12
CA LEU A 28 -0.91 12.94 -22.43
C LEU A 28 -2.36 13.28 -22.02
N PHE A 29 -3.16 12.26 -21.68
CA PHE A 29 -4.52 12.39 -21.13
C PHE A 29 -4.58 11.97 -19.65
N ILE A 30 -3.52 12.18 -18.88
CA ILE A 30 -3.75 12.60 -17.49
C ILE A 30 -4.32 14.01 -17.65
N PRO A 31 -5.59 14.28 -17.33
CA PRO A 31 -6.06 15.64 -17.32
C PRO A 31 -5.16 16.38 -16.33
N HIS A 32 -4.23 17.18 -16.85
CA HIS A 32 -3.84 18.38 -16.15
C HIS A 32 -5.13 19.16 -16.04
N TYR A 33 -5.84 18.97 -14.93
CA TYR A 33 -6.92 19.87 -14.55
C TYR A 33 -6.28 21.25 -14.51
N SER A 34 -6.44 21.96 -15.61
CA SER A 34 -6.00 23.33 -15.77
C SER A 34 -6.79 24.15 -14.75
N ASN A 35 -6.06 24.73 -13.80
CA ASN A 35 -6.37 25.94 -13.05
C ASN A 35 -7.76 26.56 -13.32
N SER A 36 -8.74 26.27 -12.47
CA SER A 36 -9.78 27.24 -12.04
C SER A 36 -10.80 26.64 -11.05
N LEU A 37 -10.35 26.01 -9.96
CA LEU A 37 -11.13 25.74 -8.74
C LEU A 37 -10.12 25.79 -7.60
N GLU A 38 -10.44 26.43 -6.46
CA GLU A 38 -9.58 26.38 -5.27
C GLU A 38 -9.11 24.93 -5.07
N ARG A 39 -7.79 24.71 -4.96
CA ARG A 39 -7.22 23.40 -4.66
C ARG A 39 -8.00 22.83 -3.47
N PHE A 40 -8.55 21.61 -3.63
CA PHE A 40 -9.27 20.92 -2.56
C PHE A 40 -8.45 21.06 -1.27
N ASP A 41 -9.07 21.61 -0.24
CA ASP A 41 -8.45 21.85 1.04
C ASP A 41 -9.05 20.84 2.03
N PRO A 42 -8.30 19.78 2.39
CA PRO A 42 -8.69 18.83 3.42
C PRO A 42 -9.17 19.52 4.70
N GLN A 43 -8.62 20.70 5.03
CA GLN A 43 -8.93 21.47 6.24
C GLN A 43 -10.30 22.14 6.24
N LYS A 44 -10.96 22.21 5.08
CA LYS A 44 -12.32 22.74 4.95
C LYS A 44 -13.39 21.64 4.93
N VAL A 45 -13.03 20.38 5.14
CA VAL A 45 -13.98 19.26 5.17
C VAL A 45 -14.52 19.05 6.58
N TYR A 46 -15.85 19.12 6.75
CA TYR A 46 -16.50 19.01 8.06
C TYR A 46 -17.43 17.80 8.21
N GLY A 47 -17.64 17.02 7.14
CA GLY A 47 -18.59 15.92 7.11
C GLY A 47 -18.97 15.50 5.69
N PRO A 48 -19.49 14.27 5.53
CA PRO A 48 -19.95 13.80 4.23
C PRO A 48 -21.00 14.71 3.62
N ARG A 49 -20.95 14.91 2.31
CA ARG A 49 -22.03 15.59 1.56
C ARG A 49 -23.17 14.64 1.20
N ILE A 50 -22.91 13.34 1.16
CA ILE A 50 -23.93 12.30 1.05
C ILE A 50 -24.54 11.96 2.41
N ASP A 51 -25.82 11.57 2.39
CA ASP A 51 -26.51 11.07 3.59
C ASP A 51 -26.25 9.59 3.82
N LYS A 52 -26.08 8.81 2.74
CA LYS A 52 -25.89 7.36 2.78
C LYS A 52 -24.79 6.89 1.85
N LEU A 53 -23.99 5.94 2.35
CA LEU A 53 -23.00 5.18 1.59
C LEU A 53 -23.41 3.71 1.64
N CYS A 54 -23.69 3.14 0.46
CA CYS A 54 -24.04 1.74 0.30
C CYS A 54 -22.86 0.99 -0.30
N MET A 55 -22.24 0.11 0.48
CA MET A 55 -21.20 -0.79 0.01
C MET A 55 -21.85 -2.10 -0.44
N VAL A 56 -22.01 -2.27 -1.75
CA VAL A 56 -22.73 -3.40 -2.37
C VAL A 56 -21.77 -4.58 -2.54
N ILE A 57 -22.13 -5.74 -1.99
CA ILE A 57 -21.29 -6.93 -2.00
C ILE A 57 -21.46 -7.65 -3.34
N ILE A 58 -20.42 -7.64 -4.17
CA ILE A 58 -20.43 -8.33 -5.46
C ILE A 58 -19.08 -9.03 -5.65
N ARG A 59 -19.05 -10.37 -5.55
CA ARG A 59 -17.79 -11.14 -5.63
C ARG A 59 -17.28 -11.38 -7.04
N ASN A 60 -18.17 -11.50 -8.01
CA ASN A 60 -17.81 -11.80 -9.39
C ASN A 60 -17.49 -10.51 -10.17
N SER A 61 -16.30 -10.44 -10.79
CA SER A 61 -15.85 -9.25 -11.54
C SER A 61 -16.82 -8.88 -12.67
N ASP A 62 -17.26 -9.83 -13.50
CA ASP A 62 -18.19 -9.54 -14.59
C ASP A 62 -19.52 -8.97 -14.09
N ALA A 63 -20.01 -9.45 -12.95
CA ALA A 63 -21.21 -8.91 -12.30
C ALA A 63 -20.99 -7.47 -11.80
N GLN A 64 -19.80 -7.15 -11.25
CA GLN A 64 -19.45 -5.78 -10.88
C GLN A 64 -19.47 -4.86 -12.09
N ILE A 65 -18.83 -5.28 -13.20
CA ILE A 65 -18.77 -4.55 -14.47
C ILE A 65 -20.19 -4.31 -15.01
N LEU A 66 -21.03 -5.34 -15.06
CA LEU A 66 -22.42 -5.21 -15.53
C LEU A 66 -23.24 -4.27 -14.65
N ALA A 67 -23.09 -4.35 -13.32
CA ALA A 67 -23.79 -3.46 -12.39
C ALA A 67 -23.35 -1.99 -12.56
N ALA A 68 -22.05 -1.75 -12.79
CA ALA A 68 -21.54 -0.41 -13.12
C ALA A 68 -22.12 0.13 -14.44
N GLN A 69 -22.16 -0.70 -15.51
CA GLN A 69 -22.73 -0.32 -16.80
C GLN A 69 -24.25 -0.03 -16.74
N LYS A 70 -24.98 -0.77 -15.90
CA LYS A 70 -26.40 -0.50 -15.62
C LYS A 70 -26.63 0.73 -14.72
N GLY A 71 -25.57 1.29 -14.15
CA GLY A 71 -25.63 2.41 -13.21
C GLY A 71 -26.19 2.04 -11.83
N GLU A 72 -26.13 0.76 -11.46
CA GLU A 72 -26.44 0.24 -10.12
C GLU A 72 -25.29 0.51 -9.13
N ILE A 73 -24.06 0.56 -9.65
CA ILE A 73 -22.84 0.95 -8.94
C ILE A 73 -22.37 2.32 -9.42
N ASP A 74 -21.97 3.16 -8.47
CA ASP A 74 -21.43 4.49 -8.71
C ASP A 74 -19.92 4.54 -8.68
N ILE A 75 -19.28 3.74 -7.83
CA ILE A 75 -17.82 3.64 -7.73
C ILE A 75 -17.42 2.17 -7.69
N MET A 76 -16.60 1.78 -8.66
CA MET A 76 -15.96 0.46 -8.74
C MET A 76 -14.46 0.66 -8.67
N GLY A 77 -13.85 0.25 -7.55
CA GLY A 77 -12.41 0.34 -7.29
C GLY A 77 -11.64 -0.93 -7.68
N ASP A 78 -10.32 -0.87 -7.47
CA ASP A 78 -9.36 -1.99 -7.63
C ASP A 78 -9.49 -2.81 -8.93
N MET A 79 -9.74 -2.13 -10.05
CA MET A 79 -9.82 -2.81 -11.34
C MET A 79 -8.43 -3.28 -11.78
N ALA A 80 -8.25 -4.59 -11.90
CA ALA A 80 -6.95 -5.21 -12.18
C ALA A 80 -6.76 -5.69 -13.63
N LEU A 81 -7.85 -6.01 -14.34
CA LEU A 81 -7.80 -6.63 -15.67
C LEU A 81 -7.83 -5.57 -16.78
N PRO A 82 -6.83 -5.52 -17.67
CA PRO A 82 -6.80 -4.56 -18.78
C PRO A 82 -8.06 -4.60 -19.65
N SER A 83 -8.62 -5.79 -19.93
CA SER A 83 -9.84 -5.95 -20.71
C SER A 83 -11.05 -5.25 -20.09
N ASP A 84 -11.16 -5.31 -18.77
CA ASP A 84 -12.28 -4.75 -18.01
C ASP A 84 -12.15 -3.22 -17.92
N ILE A 85 -10.92 -2.73 -17.73
CA ILE A 85 -10.59 -1.31 -17.76
C ILE A 85 -10.93 -0.73 -19.13
N ASP A 86 -10.47 -1.39 -20.20
CA ASP A 86 -10.77 -1.05 -21.58
C ASP A 86 -12.28 -1.00 -21.85
N ARG A 87 -13.00 -2.02 -21.38
CA ARG A 87 -14.46 -2.12 -21.54
C ARG A 87 -15.18 -0.95 -20.87
N LEU A 88 -14.89 -0.66 -19.60
CA LEU A 88 -15.54 0.45 -18.89
C LEU A 88 -15.10 1.83 -19.37
N SER A 89 -13.87 1.98 -19.86
CA SER A 89 -13.37 3.26 -20.40
C SER A 89 -14.17 3.75 -21.62
N ARG A 90 -14.83 2.84 -22.34
CA ARG A 90 -15.67 3.13 -23.50
C ARG A 90 -17.12 3.47 -23.12
N ASP A 91 -17.50 3.29 -21.85
CA ASP A 91 -18.84 3.62 -21.38
C ASP A 91 -19.02 5.14 -21.27
N PRO A 92 -19.99 5.75 -21.99
CA PRO A 92 -20.19 7.19 -21.95
C PRO A 92 -20.64 7.70 -20.58
N ASN A 93 -21.18 6.84 -19.71
CA ASN A 93 -21.68 7.20 -18.39
C ASN A 93 -20.62 7.12 -17.28
N LEU A 94 -19.46 6.54 -17.58
CA LEU A 94 -18.38 6.34 -16.61
C LEU A 94 -17.18 7.24 -16.92
N SER A 95 -16.47 7.62 -15.87
CA SER A 95 -15.16 8.23 -15.90
C SER A 95 -14.17 7.32 -15.20
N MET A 96 -13.00 7.11 -15.80
CA MET A 96 -11.93 6.34 -15.20
C MET A 96 -11.01 7.25 -14.38
N SER A 97 -10.57 6.77 -13.22
CA SER A 97 -9.50 7.38 -12.43
C SER A 97 -8.34 6.41 -12.31
N LEU A 98 -7.12 6.89 -12.55
CA LEU A 98 -5.87 6.14 -12.44
C LEU A 98 -4.96 6.84 -11.42
N ALA A 99 -4.35 6.06 -10.53
CA ALA A 99 -3.33 6.54 -9.61
C ALA A 99 -2.22 5.50 -9.45
N ARG A 100 -1.01 5.93 -9.08
CA ARG A 100 0.07 5.00 -8.74
C ARG A 100 -0.29 4.30 -7.42
N GLY A 101 -0.23 2.98 -7.39
CA GLY A 101 -0.56 2.19 -6.21
C GLY A 101 0.66 1.92 -5.31
N PHE A 102 0.43 1.72 -4.02
CA PHE A 102 1.44 1.22 -3.09
C PHE A 102 1.61 -0.29 -3.23
N HIS A 103 2.13 -0.71 -4.37
CA HIS A 103 2.31 -2.10 -4.72
C HIS A 103 3.59 -2.28 -5.53
N ALA A 104 4.36 -3.32 -5.24
CA ALA A 104 5.53 -3.67 -6.04
C ALA A 104 5.62 -5.20 -6.22
N PHE A 105 6.02 -5.59 -7.41
CA PHE A 105 6.22 -6.98 -7.80
C PHE A 105 7.71 -7.26 -7.96
N PHE A 106 8.18 -8.40 -7.41
CA PHE A 106 9.60 -8.75 -7.36
C PHE A 106 9.86 -10.17 -7.87
N LEU A 107 11.01 -10.35 -8.50
CA LEU A 107 11.69 -11.66 -8.60
C LEU A 107 12.61 -11.79 -7.39
N LEU A 108 12.46 -12.87 -6.63
CA LEU A 108 13.22 -13.17 -5.43
C LEU A 108 14.33 -14.17 -5.74
N PHE A 109 15.48 -13.94 -5.13
CA PHE A 109 16.60 -14.87 -5.10
C PHE A 109 16.72 -15.47 -3.69
N ASN A 110 17.09 -16.74 -3.61
CA ASN A 110 17.58 -17.31 -2.36
C ASN A 110 19.07 -16.94 -2.18
N ASN A 111 19.34 -15.85 -1.47
CA ASN A 111 20.69 -15.30 -1.31
C ASN A 111 21.64 -16.19 -0.47
N LYS A 112 21.16 -17.32 0.04
CA LYS A 112 21.96 -18.29 0.82
C LYS A 112 22.44 -19.48 0.01
N ALA A 113 22.06 -19.59 -1.26
CA ALA A 113 22.33 -20.77 -2.07
C ALA A 113 22.88 -20.41 -3.44
N ALA A 114 23.89 -21.15 -3.89
CA ALA A 114 24.45 -21.01 -5.22
C ALA A 114 23.40 -21.21 -6.33
N PRO A 115 23.49 -20.46 -7.44
CA PRO A 115 24.50 -19.43 -7.74
C PRO A 115 24.10 -18.02 -7.22
N TRP A 116 23.03 -17.93 -6.43
CA TRP A 116 22.42 -16.66 -6.03
C TRP A 116 23.02 -16.05 -4.77
N ASP A 117 23.92 -16.74 -4.09
CA ASP A 117 24.75 -16.22 -3.01
C ASP A 117 25.75 -15.15 -3.50
N ASP A 118 26.16 -15.20 -4.78
CA ASP A 118 27.00 -14.17 -5.41
C ASP A 118 26.16 -12.98 -5.93
N LYS A 119 26.39 -11.79 -5.36
CA LYS A 119 25.73 -10.55 -5.79
C LYS A 119 26.02 -10.19 -7.25
N TYR A 120 27.19 -10.50 -7.78
CA TYR A 120 27.54 -10.16 -9.16
C TYR A 120 26.78 -11.05 -10.16
N VAL A 121 26.46 -12.29 -9.78
CA VAL A 121 25.55 -13.17 -10.53
C VAL A 121 24.13 -12.61 -10.50
N ARG A 122 23.63 -12.18 -9.33
CA ARG A 122 22.31 -11.52 -9.22
C ARG A 122 22.22 -10.24 -10.05
N GLN A 123 23.26 -9.41 -10.06
CA GLN A 123 23.36 -8.24 -10.93
C GLN A 123 23.32 -8.61 -12.42
N ALA A 124 23.99 -9.68 -12.84
CA ALA A 124 23.95 -10.15 -14.21
C ALA A 124 22.56 -10.67 -14.61
N ALA A 125 21.88 -11.39 -13.71
CA ALA A 125 20.49 -11.81 -13.90
C ALA A 125 19.56 -10.59 -14.05
N ALA A 126 19.73 -9.56 -13.21
CA ALA A 126 18.94 -8.32 -13.28
C ALA A 126 19.09 -7.56 -14.61
N GLN A 127 20.26 -7.65 -15.26
CA GLN A 127 20.53 -7.08 -16.60
C GLN A 127 19.88 -7.89 -17.72
N ALA A 128 19.52 -9.16 -17.50
CA ALA A 128 18.87 -10.00 -18.50
C ALA A 128 17.36 -9.74 -18.64
N LEU A 129 16.73 -9.12 -17.63
CA LEU A 129 15.28 -8.90 -17.59
C LEU A 129 14.86 -7.60 -18.32
N ASP A 130 14.12 -7.74 -19.43
CA ASP A 130 13.47 -6.63 -20.12
C ASP A 130 12.12 -6.28 -19.48
N ARG A 131 12.17 -5.60 -18.33
CA ARG A 131 10.99 -5.17 -17.57
C ARG A 131 10.01 -4.36 -18.42
N ASN A 132 10.52 -3.52 -19.32
CA ASN A 132 9.69 -2.70 -20.21
C ASN A 132 8.90 -3.58 -21.17
N ASN A 133 9.54 -4.57 -21.79
CA ASN A 133 8.84 -5.51 -22.66
C ASN A 133 7.82 -6.34 -21.89
N ILE A 134 8.22 -6.92 -20.75
CA ILE A 134 7.35 -7.72 -19.87
C ILE A 134 6.07 -6.94 -19.53
N VAL A 135 6.22 -5.72 -19.01
CA VAL A 135 5.08 -4.87 -18.63
C VAL A 135 4.21 -4.54 -19.82
N ARG A 136 4.81 -4.22 -20.97
CA ARG A 136 4.08 -3.91 -22.20
C ARG A 136 3.26 -5.09 -22.70
N THR A 137 3.82 -6.30 -22.68
CA THR A 137 3.15 -7.50 -23.21
C THR A 137 2.01 -7.99 -22.31
N ILE A 138 2.21 -7.96 -20.99
CA ILE A 138 1.25 -8.56 -20.05
C ILE A 138 0.19 -7.53 -19.62
N TYR A 139 0.59 -6.29 -19.36
CA TYR A 139 -0.26 -5.30 -18.68
C TYR A 139 -0.76 -4.17 -19.58
N SER A 140 -0.39 -4.15 -20.87
CA SER A 140 -0.86 -3.15 -21.85
C SER A 140 -0.71 -1.69 -21.41
N GLY A 141 0.24 -1.38 -20.51
CA GLY A 141 0.48 -0.04 -19.97
C GLY A 141 -0.17 0.27 -18.62
N TYR A 142 -0.92 -0.65 -18.01
CA TYR A 142 -1.52 -0.49 -16.67
C TYR A 142 -0.58 -0.79 -15.49
N CYS A 143 0.71 -0.95 -15.78
CA CYS A 143 1.78 -1.05 -14.78
C CYS A 143 2.94 -0.14 -15.19
N GLU A 144 3.67 0.35 -14.20
CA GLU A 144 4.93 1.08 -14.37
C GLU A 144 6.10 0.13 -14.09
N PRO A 145 7.04 -0.08 -15.01
CA PRO A 145 8.24 -0.86 -14.72
C PRO A 145 9.09 -0.11 -13.68
N ILE A 146 9.63 -0.83 -12.69
CA ILE A 146 10.39 -0.23 -11.59
C ILE A 146 11.75 -0.88 -11.41
N ASN A 147 12.71 -0.08 -10.96
CA ASN A 147 14.07 -0.51 -10.58
C ASN A 147 14.41 -0.09 -9.15
N THR A 148 13.40 0.26 -8.36
CA THR A 148 13.52 0.73 -6.97
C THR A 148 12.77 -0.23 -6.06
N TRP A 149 13.23 -0.33 -4.81
CA TRP A 149 12.62 -1.20 -3.81
C TRP A 149 11.42 -0.57 -3.09
N LEU A 150 11.12 0.68 -3.43
CA LEU A 150 9.89 1.38 -3.06
C LEU A 150 9.09 1.72 -4.33
N PRO A 151 7.75 1.67 -4.25
CA PRO A 151 6.90 1.99 -5.38
C PRO A 151 6.97 3.49 -5.70
N PRO A 152 6.80 3.92 -6.97
CA PRO A 152 6.96 5.32 -7.37
C PRO A 152 6.00 6.32 -6.71
N VAL A 153 4.91 5.84 -6.10
CA VAL A 153 3.99 6.65 -5.31
C VAL A 153 4.57 7.05 -3.94
N SER A 154 5.53 6.29 -3.41
CA SER A 154 6.12 6.59 -2.11
C SER A 154 6.93 7.89 -2.18
N PRO A 155 6.73 8.82 -1.23
CA PRO A 155 7.53 10.04 -1.16
C PRO A 155 9.01 9.76 -0.83
N TRP A 156 9.33 8.53 -0.41
CA TRP A 156 10.69 8.07 -0.08
C TRP A 156 11.36 7.32 -1.24
N ALA A 157 10.64 7.08 -2.35
CA ALA A 157 11.22 6.39 -3.49
C ALA A 157 12.36 7.22 -4.09
N LEU A 158 13.46 6.55 -4.41
CA LEU A 158 14.63 7.17 -5.03
C LEU A 158 14.80 6.66 -6.48
N PRO A 159 14.11 7.24 -7.50
CA PRO A 159 14.22 6.77 -8.88
C PRO A 159 15.65 6.68 -9.41
N GLU A 160 16.51 7.63 -8.99
CA GLU A 160 17.91 7.71 -9.41
C GLU A 160 18.80 6.58 -8.85
N SER A 161 18.38 5.89 -7.77
CA SER A 161 19.14 4.73 -7.27
C SER A 161 18.98 3.50 -8.16
N GLY A 162 17.90 3.43 -8.95
CA GLY A 162 17.57 2.30 -9.81
C GLY A 162 18.49 2.16 -11.02
N LYS A 163 19.77 1.85 -10.83
CA LYS A 163 20.72 1.59 -11.92
C LYS A 163 20.93 0.11 -12.16
N ILE A 164 19.93 -0.57 -12.72
CA ILE A 164 20.13 -1.73 -13.59
C ILE A 164 19.16 -1.67 -14.78
N ILE A 165 19.74 -1.42 -15.97
CA ILE A 165 19.07 -1.35 -17.26
C ILE A 165 19.22 -2.71 -17.95
N PHE A 166 18.20 -3.11 -18.71
CA PHE A 166 18.22 -4.30 -19.56
C PHE A 166 19.35 -4.21 -20.59
N ASP A 167 20.29 -5.15 -20.53
CA ASP A 167 21.36 -5.35 -21.51
C ASP A 167 21.87 -6.80 -21.43
N ARG A 168 21.36 -7.66 -22.31
CA ARG A 168 21.76 -9.08 -22.39
C ARG A 168 23.24 -9.25 -22.71
N LYS A 169 23.84 -8.34 -23.48
CA LYS A 169 25.26 -8.43 -23.84
C LYS A 169 26.13 -8.09 -22.63
N ALA A 170 25.77 -7.05 -21.88
CA ALA A 170 26.43 -6.71 -20.63
C ALA A 170 26.26 -7.81 -19.57
N SER A 171 25.07 -8.42 -19.47
CA SER A 171 24.81 -9.57 -18.60
C SER A 171 25.79 -10.73 -18.89
N ARG A 172 25.88 -11.17 -20.15
CA ARG A 172 26.82 -12.23 -20.56
C ARG A 172 28.28 -11.83 -20.37
N ALA A 173 28.64 -10.57 -20.66
CA ALA A 173 29.99 -10.08 -20.43
C ALA A 173 30.37 -10.10 -18.94
N LYS A 174 29.45 -9.71 -18.05
CA LYS A 174 29.62 -9.78 -16.61
C LYS A 174 29.82 -11.23 -16.15
N LEU A 175 28.95 -12.16 -16.56
CA LEU A 175 29.11 -13.59 -16.25
C LEU A 175 30.47 -14.13 -16.71
N LYS A 176 30.90 -13.78 -17.93
CA LYS A 176 32.22 -14.18 -18.44
C LYS A 176 33.37 -13.60 -17.60
N SER A 177 33.27 -12.36 -17.15
CA SER A 177 34.30 -11.74 -16.28
C SER A 177 34.40 -12.39 -14.91
N LEU A 178 33.33 -13.05 -14.45
CA LEU A 178 33.30 -13.85 -13.22
C LEU A 178 33.83 -15.28 -13.45
N GLY A 179 34.28 -15.63 -14.65
CA GLY A 179 34.81 -16.95 -14.99
C GLY A 179 33.77 -17.95 -15.50
N TYR A 180 32.50 -17.56 -15.63
CA TYR A 180 31.49 -18.44 -16.21
C TYR A 180 31.70 -18.63 -17.71
N SER A 181 31.36 -19.83 -18.19
CA SER A 181 31.34 -20.19 -19.60
C SER A 181 30.00 -20.83 -19.98
N TRP A 182 29.84 -21.27 -21.23
CA TRP A 182 28.62 -21.92 -21.70
C TRP A 182 28.97 -23.28 -22.31
N ASN A 183 28.17 -24.30 -21.99
CA ASN A 183 28.25 -25.60 -22.67
C ASN A 183 27.61 -25.52 -24.07
N LEU A 184 27.64 -26.63 -24.82
CA LEU A 184 27.07 -26.72 -26.17
C LEU A 184 25.56 -26.45 -26.22
N ALA A 185 24.83 -26.70 -25.13
CA ALA A 185 23.40 -26.41 -25.02
C ALA A 185 23.11 -24.94 -24.65
N GLY A 186 24.15 -24.11 -24.46
CA GLY A 186 23.99 -22.72 -24.05
C GLY A 186 23.68 -22.56 -22.56
N THR A 187 23.86 -23.59 -21.74
CA THR A 187 23.75 -23.51 -20.27
C THR A 187 25.06 -23.03 -19.66
N LEU A 188 24.96 -22.22 -18.60
CA LEU A 188 26.11 -21.73 -17.86
C LEU A 188 26.89 -22.87 -17.20
N VAL A 189 28.21 -22.72 -17.23
CA VAL A 189 29.19 -23.56 -16.55
C VAL A 189 29.97 -22.65 -15.60
N THR A 190 30.07 -23.05 -14.34
CA THR A 190 30.77 -22.31 -13.28
C THR A 190 32.28 -22.24 -13.56
N PRO A 191 33.03 -21.34 -12.90
CA PRO A 191 34.48 -21.26 -13.02
C PRO A 191 35.20 -22.59 -12.73
N GLU A 192 34.59 -23.46 -11.92
CA GLU A 192 35.09 -24.80 -11.57
C GLU A 192 34.75 -25.87 -12.62
N GLY A 193 34.13 -25.49 -13.75
CA GLY A 193 33.80 -26.40 -14.84
C GLY A 193 32.50 -27.21 -14.63
N LYS A 194 31.68 -26.87 -13.64
CA LYS A 194 30.40 -27.57 -13.38
C LYS A 194 29.26 -26.87 -14.11
N THR A 195 28.41 -27.62 -14.79
CA THR A 195 27.18 -27.05 -15.39
C THR A 195 26.22 -26.64 -14.26
N ILE A 196 25.65 -25.43 -14.34
CA ILE A 196 24.64 -24.98 -13.37
C ILE A 196 23.43 -25.93 -13.40
N PRO A 197 22.98 -26.45 -12.24
CA PRO A 197 21.80 -27.31 -12.20
C PRO A 197 20.53 -26.52 -12.53
N ARG A 198 19.46 -27.23 -12.85
CA ARG A 198 18.17 -26.60 -13.10
C ARG A 198 17.71 -25.77 -11.89
N LEU A 199 17.28 -24.53 -12.15
CA LEU A 199 16.84 -23.58 -11.13
C LEU A 199 15.33 -23.45 -11.20
N LYS A 200 14.63 -23.79 -10.11
CA LYS A 200 13.17 -23.72 -10.04
C LYS A 200 12.70 -22.30 -9.74
N LEU A 201 11.80 -21.77 -10.56
CA LEU A 201 11.11 -20.51 -10.36
C LEU A 201 9.69 -20.78 -9.86
N LEU A 202 9.47 -20.57 -8.56
CA LEU A 202 8.17 -20.79 -7.94
C LEU A 202 7.21 -19.68 -8.33
N THR A 203 5.99 -20.06 -8.73
CA THR A 203 4.92 -19.12 -9.08
C THR A 203 3.56 -19.67 -8.64
N PRO A 204 2.56 -18.83 -8.33
CA PRO A 204 1.19 -19.29 -8.13
C PRO A 204 0.63 -19.97 -9.38
N LEU A 205 -0.33 -20.86 -9.19
CA LEU A 205 -1.06 -21.51 -10.28
C LEU A 205 -1.75 -20.48 -11.21
N ALA A 206 -1.67 -20.70 -12.52
CA ALA A 206 -2.25 -19.82 -13.54
C ALA A 206 -3.78 -19.61 -13.38
N ARG A 207 -4.50 -20.61 -12.85
CA ARG A 207 -5.94 -20.47 -12.56
C ARG A 207 -6.27 -19.45 -11.46
N VAL A 208 -5.28 -19.12 -10.61
CA VAL A 208 -5.41 -18.14 -9.52
C VAL A 208 -4.84 -16.79 -9.95
N ALA A 209 -3.68 -16.79 -10.60
CA ALA A 209 -2.98 -15.58 -11.00
C ALA A 209 -2.39 -15.72 -12.42
N PRO A 210 -3.23 -15.62 -13.48
CA PRO A 210 -2.81 -15.90 -14.86
C PRO A 210 -1.70 -14.96 -15.33
N THR A 211 -1.79 -13.66 -15.02
CA THR A 211 -0.75 -12.67 -15.36
C THR A 211 0.58 -12.94 -14.67
N THR A 212 0.55 -13.50 -13.46
CA THR A 212 1.75 -13.87 -12.70
C THR A 212 2.41 -15.12 -13.27
N ALA A 213 1.63 -16.11 -13.72
CA ALA A 213 2.15 -17.29 -14.39
C ALA A 213 2.84 -16.90 -15.71
N GLU A 214 2.20 -16.07 -16.54
CA GLU A 214 2.82 -15.57 -17.79
C GLU A 214 4.09 -14.76 -17.52
N LEU A 215 4.10 -13.95 -16.47
CA LEU A 215 5.29 -13.23 -16.03
C LEU A 215 6.45 -14.16 -15.68
N ALA A 216 6.18 -15.26 -14.97
CA ALA A 216 7.19 -16.24 -14.60
C ALA A 216 7.84 -16.88 -15.83
N GLU A 217 7.05 -17.22 -16.86
CA GLU A 217 7.57 -17.75 -18.13
C GLU A 217 8.49 -16.74 -18.83
N GLN A 218 8.09 -15.46 -18.92
CA GLN A 218 8.94 -14.44 -19.55
C GLN A 218 10.24 -14.17 -18.79
N ILE A 219 10.23 -14.31 -17.46
CA ILE A 219 11.43 -14.23 -16.62
C ILE A 219 12.33 -15.43 -16.91
N ALA A 220 11.77 -16.65 -16.93
CA ALA A 220 12.51 -17.87 -17.23
C ALA A 220 13.19 -17.76 -18.61
N ASP A 221 12.47 -17.33 -19.65
CA ASP A 221 13.00 -17.08 -20.99
C ASP A 221 14.14 -16.05 -21.00
N SER A 222 13.99 -14.96 -20.23
CA SER A 222 15.01 -13.92 -20.12
C SER A 222 16.30 -14.44 -19.49
N LEU A 223 16.18 -15.30 -18.47
CA LEU A 223 17.32 -15.91 -17.78
C LEU A 223 17.95 -17.06 -18.59
N HIS A 224 17.14 -17.84 -19.31
CA HIS A 224 17.60 -18.83 -20.29
C HIS A 224 18.45 -18.19 -21.38
N ALA A 225 18.08 -17.01 -21.89
CA ALA A 225 18.82 -16.31 -22.94
C ALA A 225 20.26 -15.94 -22.55
N VAL A 226 20.57 -15.88 -21.24
CA VAL A 226 21.93 -15.66 -20.73
C VAL A 226 22.56 -16.92 -20.13
N GLY A 227 21.83 -18.03 -20.11
CA GLY A 227 22.31 -19.39 -19.84
C GLY A 227 21.94 -19.95 -18.46
N PHE A 228 21.12 -19.28 -17.66
CA PHE A 228 20.57 -19.89 -16.44
C PHE A 228 19.43 -20.85 -16.83
N PRO A 229 19.48 -22.14 -16.46
CA PRO A 229 18.46 -23.13 -16.82
C PRO A 229 17.26 -23.06 -15.87
N VAL A 230 16.39 -22.07 -16.06
CA VAL A 230 15.24 -21.77 -15.18
C VAL A 230 13.98 -22.50 -15.63
N GLU A 231 13.40 -23.33 -14.77
CA GLU A 231 12.10 -23.99 -15.02
C GLU A 231 11.04 -23.40 -14.08
N VAL A 232 9.90 -22.98 -14.65
CA VAL A 232 8.75 -22.50 -13.88
C VAL A 232 8.08 -23.67 -13.16
N GLU A 233 7.83 -23.53 -11.86
CA GLU A 233 7.15 -24.52 -11.04
C GLU A 233 5.89 -23.91 -10.41
N PRO A 234 4.71 -24.05 -11.05
CA PRO A 234 3.46 -23.55 -10.51
C PRO A 234 2.99 -24.35 -9.30
N MET A 235 2.54 -23.67 -8.25
CA MET A 235 2.03 -24.33 -7.03
C MET A 235 0.97 -23.52 -6.29
N ASP A 236 0.36 -24.14 -5.28
CA ASP A 236 -0.54 -23.45 -4.37
C ASP A 236 0.20 -22.35 -3.59
N PHE A 237 -0.47 -21.22 -3.37
CA PHE A 237 0.15 -20.06 -2.73
C PHE A 237 0.61 -20.36 -1.30
N SER A 238 -0.17 -21.10 -0.51
CA SER A 238 0.19 -21.43 0.87
C SER A 238 1.46 -22.30 0.92
N VAL A 239 1.58 -23.25 -0.01
CA VAL A 239 2.77 -24.10 -0.17
C VAL A 239 3.97 -23.26 -0.58
N MET A 240 3.80 -22.32 -1.50
CA MET A 240 4.86 -21.40 -1.92
C MET A 240 5.37 -20.57 -0.73
N ILE A 241 4.48 -19.99 0.07
CA ILE A 241 4.85 -19.23 1.28
C ILE A 241 5.63 -20.10 2.27
N SER A 242 5.19 -21.34 2.52
CA SER A 242 5.94 -22.26 3.41
C SER A 242 7.34 -22.61 2.88
N LYS A 243 7.52 -22.70 1.56
CA LYS A 243 8.85 -22.92 0.94
C LYS A 243 9.74 -21.69 1.05
N LEU A 244 9.20 -20.50 0.80
CA LEU A 244 9.92 -19.23 0.95
C LEU A 244 10.42 -19.00 2.38
N ASP A 245 9.57 -19.30 3.35
CA ASP A 245 9.88 -19.18 4.77
C ASP A 245 11.10 -20.06 5.14
N ARG A 246 11.05 -21.34 4.76
CA ARG A 246 12.11 -22.34 4.98
C ARG A 246 13.32 -22.19 4.05
N LYS A 247 13.33 -21.20 3.15
CA LYS A 247 14.37 -21.00 2.13
C LYS A 247 14.58 -22.22 1.22
N ASP A 248 13.54 -23.02 1.02
CA ASP A 248 13.51 -24.20 0.13
C ASP A 248 13.04 -23.79 -1.28
N TYR A 249 13.81 -22.91 -1.91
CA TYR A 249 13.57 -22.42 -3.26
C TYR A 249 14.87 -21.87 -3.87
N SER A 250 14.88 -21.74 -5.21
CA SER A 250 15.95 -21.05 -5.93
C SER A 250 15.52 -19.64 -6.32
N LEU A 251 14.41 -19.55 -7.05
CA LEU A 251 13.77 -18.32 -7.46
C LEU A 251 12.27 -18.35 -7.11
N ALA A 252 11.68 -17.19 -6.89
CA ALA A 252 10.23 -17.06 -6.76
C ALA A 252 9.75 -15.70 -7.25
N VAL A 253 8.49 -15.61 -7.64
CA VAL A 253 7.83 -14.33 -7.98
C VAL A 253 6.74 -14.00 -6.98
N LEU A 254 6.79 -12.78 -6.43
CA LEU A 254 5.81 -12.34 -5.43
C LEU A 254 5.61 -10.82 -5.48
N ALA A 255 4.44 -10.40 -5.04
CA ALA A 255 4.06 -9.00 -4.91
C ALA A 255 3.65 -8.67 -3.49
N TRP A 256 3.85 -7.42 -3.10
CA TRP A 256 3.42 -6.90 -1.81
C TRP A 256 2.67 -5.59 -1.97
N GLY A 257 1.60 -5.44 -1.19
CA GLY A 257 1.07 -4.13 -0.82
C GLY A 257 2.02 -3.49 0.19
N MET A 258 2.33 -2.22 -0.01
CA MET A 258 3.31 -1.47 0.77
C MET A 258 2.65 -0.25 1.41
N GLY A 259 3.32 0.35 2.40
CA GLY A 259 2.88 1.61 2.98
C GLY A 259 3.51 2.82 2.28
N ARG A 260 3.07 4.03 2.65
CA ARG A 260 3.74 5.26 2.22
C ARG A 260 5.16 5.40 2.78
N ASN A 261 5.37 4.90 4.00
CA ASN A 261 6.65 4.91 4.69
C ASN A 261 7.55 3.77 4.20
N PRO A 262 8.88 3.93 4.24
CA PRO A 262 9.84 3.00 3.66
C PRO A 262 10.10 1.76 4.55
N ASP A 263 9.17 1.38 5.43
CA ASP A 263 9.38 0.34 6.46
C ASP A 263 9.67 -1.04 5.86
N SER A 264 9.12 -1.30 4.67
CA SER A 264 9.39 -2.50 3.89
C SER A 264 10.87 -2.71 3.59
N LEU A 265 11.68 -1.64 3.51
CA LEU A 265 13.13 -1.78 3.32
C LEU A 265 13.75 -2.55 4.48
N TYR A 266 13.35 -2.24 5.72
CA TYR A 266 13.80 -2.95 6.91
C TYR A 266 13.22 -4.36 6.96
N SER A 267 11.89 -4.47 6.84
CA SER A 267 11.19 -5.76 6.98
C SER A 267 11.66 -6.82 5.98
N PHE A 268 11.96 -6.41 4.74
CA PHE A 268 12.28 -7.36 3.67
C PHE A 268 13.77 -7.70 3.57
N TYR A 269 14.66 -6.87 4.11
CA TYR A 269 16.09 -7.01 3.81
C TYR A 269 17.05 -6.90 5.00
N HIS A 270 16.60 -6.48 6.18
CA HIS A 270 17.47 -6.55 7.36
C HIS A 270 17.64 -8.01 7.80
N SER A 271 18.86 -8.42 8.11
CA SER A 271 19.20 -9.79 8.51
C SER A 271 18.42 -10.28 9.74
N VAL A 272 18.07 -9.42 10.70
CA VAL A 272 17.28 -9.81 11.88
C VAL A 272 15.85 -10.26 11.55
N MET A 273 15.38 -9.92 10.35
CA MET A 273 14.07 -10.32 9.83
C MET A 273 14.10 -11.67 9.11
N ASP A 274 15.28 -12.32 9.02
CA ASP A 274 15.47 -13.67 8.47
C ASP A 274 15.28 -14.73 9.56
N VAL A 275 14.04 -14.79 10.04
CA VAL A 275 13.55 -15.73 11.06
C VAL A 275 12.32 -16.47 10.50
N GLU A 276 11.90 -17.55 11.16
CA GLU A 276 10.66 -18.25 10.81
C GLU A 276 9.46 -17.29 10.91
N GLY A 277 8.66 -17.22 9.84
CA GLY A 277 7.57 -16.25 9.67
C GLY A 277 8.02 -14.81 9.35
N GLY A 278 9.32 -14.58 9.19
CA GLY A 278 9.91 -13.27 8.90
C GLY A 278 9.78 -12.85 7.43
N TYR A 279 9.81 -11.54 7.18
CA TYR A 279 9.63 -10.99 5.84
C TYR A 279 10.92 -10.92 5.01
N ASN A 280 12.10 -11.18 5.59
CA ASN A 280 13.33 -11.36 4.82
C ASN A 280 13.37 -12.74 4.17
N VAL A 281 12.45 -12.94 3.24
CA VAL A 281 12.30 -14.20 2.50
C VAL A 281 13.51 -14.48 1.60
N THR A 282 14.25 -13.44 1.18
CA THR A 282 15.46 -13.57 0.35
C THR A 282 16.68 -14.10 1.11
N GLY A 283 16.68 -13.99 2.44
CA GLY A 283 17.87 -14.26 3.26
C GLY A 283 18.98 -13.24 3.04
N ALA A 284 18.64 -11.98 2.72
CA ALA A 284 19.61 -10.91 2.59
C ALA A 284 20.35 -10.69 3.90
N ASN A 285 21.68 -10.59 3.83
CA ASN A 285 22.55 -10.37 4.97
C ASN A 285 23.78 -9.59 4.49
N ASP A 286 23.81 -8.29 4.75
CA ASP A 286 24.93 -7.41 4.44
C ASP A 286 25.06 -6.37 5.55
N VAL A 287 26.25 -6.29 6.15
CA VAL A 287 26.49 -5.45 7.34
C VAL A 287 26.18 -3.98 7.09
N LYS A 288 26.55 -3.44 5.92
CA LYS A 288 26.32 -2.02 5.61
C LYS A 288 24.85 -1.74 5.35
N LEU A 289 24.14 -2.70 4.74
CA LEU A 289 22.70 -2.62 4.55
C LEU A 289 21.98 -2.68 5.90
N ASP A 290 22.33 -3.62 6.77
CA ASP A 290 21.76 -3.73 8.11
C ASP A 290 21.96 -2.44 8.92
N GLU A 291 23.16 -1.86 8.91
CA GLU A 291 23.45 -0.57 9.55
C GLU A 291 22.53 0.54 9.02
N ALA A 292 22.40 0.68 7.69
CA ALA A 292 21.55 1.71 7.08
C ALA A 292 20.05 1.48 7.38
N LEU A 293 19.60 0.22 7.40
CA LEU A 293 18.22 -0.12 7.73
C LEU A 293 17.94 0.10 9.22
N HIS A 294 18.89 -0.20 10.09
CA HIS A 294 18.80 0.08 11.52
C HIS A 294 18.73 1.58 11.79
N GLU A 295 19.63 2.38 11.18
CA GLU A 295 19.58 3.85 11.19
C GLU A 295 18.20 4.35 10.72
N LEU A 296 17.63 3.77 9.66
CA LEU A 296 16.30 4.13 9.16
C LEU A 296 15.20 3.81 10.18
N ARG A 297 15.19 2.60 10.76
CA ARG A 297 14.15 2.15 11.70
C ARG A 297 14.14 2.95 12.99
N PHE A 298 15.32 3.38 13.45
CA PHE A 298 15.50 4.07 14.73
C PHE A 298 15.94 5.54 14.60
N ALA A 299 15.78 6.13 13.41
CA ALA A 299 16.03 7.56 13.19
C ALA A 299 15.24 8.43 14.17
N SER A 300 15.85 9.48 14.71
CA SER A 300 15.21 10.34 15.71
C SER A 300 14.28 11.37 15.08
N ASP A 301 14.56 11.76 13.84
CA ASP A 301 13.76 12.69 13.06
C ASP A 301 13.65 12.29 11.59
N LYS A 302 12.88 13.07 10.83
CA LYS A 302 12.63 12.85 9.40
C LYS A 302 13.90 12.98 8.56
N ALA A 303 14.78 13.93 8.87
CA ALA A 303 15.96 14.20 8.06
C ALA A 303 16.97 13.05 8.18
N GLU A 304 17.18 12.53 9.39
CA GLU A 304 17.98 11.32 9.62
C GLU A 304 17.38 10.11 8.88
N ALA A 305 16.06 9.94 8.95
CA ALA A 305 15.36 8.88 8.24
C ALA A 305 15.53 8.99 6.71
N GLU A 306 15.51 10.21 6.14
CA GLU A 306 15.68 10.44 4.71
C GLU A 306 17.08 10.02 4.25
N VAL A 307 18.12 10.43 4.99
CA VAL A 307 19.51 10.05 4.72
C VAL A 307 19.70 8.53 4.78
N ALA A 308 19.17 7.88 5.83
CA ALA A 308 19.27 6.44 6.00
C ALA A 308 18.51 5.66 4.91
N SER A 309 17.31 6.13 4.54
CA SER A 309 16.52 5.54 3.45
C SER A 309 17.24 5.61 2.11
N GLU A 310 17.84 6.76 1.78
CA GLU A 310 18.63 6.88 0.56
C GLU A 310 19.84 5.94 0.55
N LYS A 311 20.56 5.86 1.68
CA LYS A 311 21.71 4.96 1.85
C LYS A 311 21.30 3.50 1.61
N ALA A 312 20.22 3.06 2.25
CA ALA A 312 19.68 1.71 2.09
C ALA A 312 19.27 1.41 0.63
N GLN A 313 18.56 2.32 -0.03
CA GLN A 313 18.15 2.14 -1.44
C GLN A 313 19.33 2.07 -2.41
N LYS A 314 20.39 2.86 -2.18
CA LYS A 314 21.64 2.80 -2.97
C LYS A 314 22.35 1.45 -2.75
N LEU A 315 22.43 0.97 -1.51
CA LEU A 315 23.01 -0.34 -1.17
C LEU A 315 22.22 -1.50 -1.80
N LEU A 316 20.89 -1.49 -1.71
CA LEU A 316 20.03 -2.49 -2.35
C LEU A 316 20.24 -2.57 -3.86
N SER A 317 20.48 -1.43 -4.50
CA SER A 317 20.74 -1.36 -5.95
C SER A 317 22.09 -1.98 -6.34
N ASP A 318 23.07 -2.01 -5.43
CA ASP A 318 24.33 -2.76 -5.62
C ASP A 318 24.19 -4.24 -5.22
N ILE A 319 23.54 -4.54 -4.10
CA ILE A 319 23.44 -5.90 -3.55
C ILE A 319 22.48 -6.77 -4.38
N VAL A 320 21.40 -6.17 -4.89
CA VAL A 320 20.34 -6.81 -5.68
C VAL A 320 19.84 -8.11 -4.99
N PRO A 321 19.34 -8.05 -3.74
CA PRO A 321 18.82 -9.25 -3.05
C PRO A 321 17.54 -9.80 -3.69
N SER A 322 16.87 -8.97 -4.48
CA SER A 322 15.71 -9.28 -5.31
C SER A 322 15.76 -8.35 -6.53
N ILE A 323 14.88 -8.56 -7.50
CA ILE A 323 14.70 -7.67 -8.64
C ILE A 323 13.29 -7.08 -8.60
N PRO A 324 13.14 -5.77 -8.35
CA PRO A 324 11.89 -5.07 -8.62
C PRO A 324 11.54 -5.19 -10.12
N ILE A 325 10.28 -5.44 -10.44
CA ILE A 325 9.81 -5.64 -11.82
C ILE A 325 8.86 -4.51 -12.23
N TYR A 326 7.74 -4.37 -11.52
CA TYR A 326 6.75 -3.33 -11.80
C TYR A 326 5.98 -2.92 -10.55
N SER A 327 5.39 -1.72 -10.61
CA SER A 327 4.33 -1.23 -9.73
C SER A 327 3.04 -1.12 -10.53
N ARG A 328 1.90 -1.43 -9.91
CA ARG A 328 0.59 -1.40 -10.60
C ARG A 328 -0.06 -0.03 -10.41
N PHE A 329 -0.75 0.46 -11.43
CA PHE A 329 -1.71 1.55 -11.23
C PHE A 329 -2.97 1.03 -10.55
N SER A 330 -3.44 1.73 -9.52
CA SER A 330 -4.80 1.59 -9.04
C SER A 330 -5.74 2.20 -10.07
N VAL A 331 -6.85 1.51 -10.37
CA VAL A 331 -7.84 1.95 -11.35
C VAL A 331 -9.23 1.85 -10.73
N ALA A 332 -10.01 2.92 -10.87
CA ALA A 332 -11.42 2.92 -10.49
C ALA A 332 -12.29 3.53 -11.59
N ALA A 333 -13.49 3.00 -11.75
CA ALA A 333 -14.55 3.56 -12.59
C ALA A 333 -15.57 4.29 -11.71
N VAL A 334 -16.01 5.47 -12.18
CA VAL A 334 -16.95 6.32 -11.47
C VAL A 334 -18.08 6.77 -12.37
N SER A 335 -19.30 6.71 -11.87
CA SER A 335 -20.49 7.25 -12.52
C SER A 335 -20.42 8.77 -12.65
N LYS A 336 -20.57 9.28 -13.89
CA LYS A 336 -20.63 10.73 -14.20
C LYS A 336 -21.87 11.43 -13.63
N LYS A 337 -22.76 10.69 -12.97
CA LYS A 337 -23.88 11.23 -12.17
C LYS A 337 -23.41 11.90 -10.88
N TRP A 338 -22.15 11.75 -10.51
CA TRP A 338 -21.55 12.37 -9.32
C TRP A 338 -20.58 13.49 -9.69
N LYS A 339 -20.51 14.50 -8.83
CA LYS A 339 -19.51 15.57 -8.86
C LYS A 339 -18.72 15.59 -7.55
N ASN A 340 -17.64 16.38 -7.52
CA ASN A 340 -16.69 16.47 -6.39
C ASN A 340 -16.02 15.13 -6.04
N ILE A 341 -15.70 14.36 -7.08
CA ILE A 341 -14.90 13.13 -6.96
C ILE A 341 -13.45 13.54 -6.82
N LEU A 342 -12.80 13.18 -5.72
CA LEU A 342 -11.40 13.54 -5.48
C LEU A 342 -10.48 12.44 -6.03
N THR A 343 -9.62 12.81 -6.97
CA THR A 343 -8.60 11.92 -7.55
C THR A 343 -7.29 12.67 -7.70
N THR A 344 -6.18 11.99 -7.48
CA THR A 344 -4.82 12.52 -7.69
C THR A 344 -3.98 11.49 -8.43
N ASP A 345 -2.71 11.79 -8.66
CA ASP A 345 -1.73 10.80 -9.13
C ASP A 345 -1.45 9.69 -8.09
N LYS A 346 -1.98 9.80 -6.86
CA LYS A 346 -1.72 8.93 -5.71
C LYS A 346 -2.98 8.26 -5.14
N ILE A 347 -4.17 8.77 -5.46
CA ILE A 347 -5.45 8.18 -5.04
C ILE A 347 -6.46 8.14 -6.20
N THR A 348 -7.09 6.98 -6.38
CA THR A 348 -8.25 6.77 -7.25
C THR A 348 -9.53 7.21 -6.56
N ALA A 349 -10.67 7.19 -7.26
CA ALA A 349 -11.92 7.72 -6.75
C ALA A 349 -12.54 6.97 -5.57
N ASP A 350 -12.20 5.69 -5.37
CA ASP A 350 -12.59 4.84 -4.25
C ASP A 350 -11.81 5.15 -2.96
N ASN A 351 -11.73 6.43 -2.62
CA ASN A 351 -11.01 6.93 -1.46
C ASN A 351 -11.93 7.65 -0.47
N PHE A 352 -11.44 7.76 0.76
CA PHE A 352 -12.11 8.43 1.87
C PHE A 352 -12.60 9.85 1.52
N TRP A 353 -11.77 10.67 0.87
CA TRP A 353 -12.14 12.05 0.54
C TRP A 353 -13.25 12.15 -0.50
N THR A 354 -13.32 11.23 -1.46
CA THR A 354 -14.48 11.14 -2.34
C THR A 354 -15.75 10.83 -1.55
N MET A 355 -15.70 9.90 -0.58
CA MET A 355 -16.87 9.62 0.28
C MET A 355 -17.31 10.85 1.09
N MET A 356 -16.36 11.75 1.41
CA MET A 356 -16.65 13.00 2.10
C MET A 356 -17.29 14.06 1.19
N MET A 357 -16.87 14.12 -0.07
CA MET A 357 -17.12 15.27 -0.93
C MET A 357 -18.13 15.02 -2.05
N ALA A 358 -18.32 13.75 -2.44
CA ALA A 358 -19.19 13.40 -3.54
C ALA A 358 -20.62 13.88 -3.31
N GLU A 359 -21.27 14.35 -4.38
CA GLU A 359 -22.68 14.74 -4.35
C GLU A 359 -23.34 14.44 -5.71
N PRO A 360 -24.65 14.09 -5.73
CA PRO A 360 -25.36 13.87 -6.99
C PRO A 360 -25.37 15.14 -7.84
N LYS A 361 -25.05 14.99 -9.13
CA LYS A 361 -24.95 16.11 -10.07
C LYS A 361 -26.30 16.76 -10.34
N ASP A 362 -27.38 15.99 -10.27
CA ASP A 362 -28.77 16.44 -10.45
C ASP A 362 -29.39 17.04 -9.17
N GLY A 363 -28.65 17.05 -8.06
CA GLY A 363 -29.11 17.54 -6.76
C GLY A 363 -30.12 16.63 -6.05
N LYS A 364 -30.50 15.48 -6.64
CA LYS A 364 -31.44 14.53 -6.03
C LYS A 364 -30.69 13.58 -5.12
N MET A 365 -30.77 13.80 -3.82
CA MET A 365 -30.05 13.00 -2.84
C MET A 365 -30.45 11.52 -2.91
N ARG A 366 -29.44 10.65 -2.94
CA ARG A 366 -29.56 9.20 -2.89
C ARG A 366 -28.29 8.61 -2.30
N ALA A 367 -28.31 7.32 -1.97
CA ALA A 367 -27.11 6.62 -1.56
C ALA A 367 -26.06 6.60 -2.68
N LEU A 368 -24.80 6.77 -2.30
CA LEU A 368 -23.66 6.46 -3.15
C LEU A 368 -23.40 4.95 -3.08
N ASN A 369 -23.48 4.26 -4.21
CA ASN A 369 -23.27 2.81 -4.27
C ASN A 369 -21.83 2.51 -4.67
N MET A 370 -21.05 1.94 -3.75
CA MET A 370 -19.67 1.53 -4.00
C MET A 370 -19.56 0.00 -3.95
N VAL A 371 -18.75 -0.60 -4.82
CA VAL A 371 -18.50 -2.05 -4.77
C VAL A 371 -17.68 -2.42 -3.52
N LEU A 372 -18.11 -3.50 -2.88
CA LEU A 372 -17.36 -4.25 -1.89
C LEU A 372 -17.12 -5.67 -2.46
N ALA A 373 -15.90 -5.93 -2.92
CA ALA A 373 -15.62 -7.12 -3.74
C ALA A 373 -15.68 -8.44 -2.94
N GLU A 374 -15.59 -8.40 -1.62
CA GLU A 374 -15.83 -9.56 -0.77
C GLU A 374 -16.59 -9.14 0.48
N GLU A 375 -17.41 -10.05 0.98
CA GLU A 375 -18.12 -9.86 2.22
C GLU A 375 -17.15 -9.79 3.42
N PRO A 376 -17.30 -8.81 4.33
CA PRO A 376 -16.52 -8.78 5.56
C PRO A 376 -16.78 -10.04 6.38
N ARG A 377 -15.72 -10.82 6.65
CA ARG A 377 -15.81 -12.03 7.49
C ARG A 377 -16.33 -11.73 8.89
N ASN A 378 -15.97 -10.56 9.41
CA ASN A 378 -16.49 -9.96 10.63
C ASN A 378 -16.24 -8.45 10.57
N LEU A 379 -16.90 -7.71 11.47
CA LEU A 379 -16.66 -6.28 11.69
C LEU A 379 -16.05 -6.01 13.07
N ASN A 380 -15.34 -6.99 13.65
CA ASN A 380 -14.64 -6.81 14.92
C ASN A 380 -13.27 -6.15 14.65
N PRO A 381 -13.04 -4.91 15.09
CA PRO A 381 -11.81 -4.17 14.78
C PRO A 381 -10.54 -4.82 15.33
N PHE A 382 -10.63 -5.71 16.32
CA PHE A 382 -9.48 -6.38 16.92
C PHE A 382 -9.02 -7.63 16.16
N VAL A 383 -9.90 -8.27 15.39
CA VAL A 383 -9.58 -9.51 14.64
C VAL A 383 -9.77 -9.36 13.12
N ALA A 384 -10.38 -8.28 12.65
CA ALA A 384 -10.55 -8.01 11.23
C ALA A 384 -9.20 -7.87 10.51
N SER A 385 -8.88 -8.82 9.63
CA SER A 385 -7.64 -8.85 8.86
C SER A 385 -7.82 -8.45 7.39
N SER A 386 -9.01 -8.63 6.79
CA SER A 386 -9.23 -8.37 5.37
C SER A 386 -9.32 -6.88 5.03
N ALA A 387 -8.86 -6.50 3.84
CA ALA A 387 -8.98 -5.13 3.33
C ALA A 387 -10.45 -4.69 3.24
N TYR A 388 -11.36 -5.61 2.86
CA TYR A 388 -12.80 -5.35 2.71
C TYR A 388 -13.48 -5.01 4.05
N ALA A 389 -13.11 -5.68 5.15
CA ALA A 389 -13.60 -5.29 6.47
C ALA A 389 -13.13 -3.87 6.83
N TRP A 390 -11.91 -3.49 6.43
CA TRP A 390 -11.37 -2.16 6.69
C TRP A 390 -11.87 -1.05 5.76
N GLN A 391 -12.40 -1.38 4.59
CA GLN A 391 -13.19 -0.43 3.80
C GLN A 391 -14.44 0.02 4.58
N VAL A 392 -15.06 -0.89 5.36
CA VAL A 392 -16.18 -0.56 6.25
C VAL A 392 -15.68 0.11 7.54
N LEU A 393 -14.78 -0.55 8.28
CA LEU A 393 -14.33 -0.08 9.60
C LEU A 393 -13.60 1.27 9.53
N GLY A 394 -12.88 1.56 8.44
CA GLY A 394 -12.22 2.84 8.23
C GLY A 394 -13.18 4.02 7.99
N MET A 395 -14.45 3.76 7.69
CA MET A 395 -15.49 4.80 7.64
C MET A 395 -16.13 5.06 9.02
N ILE A 396 -15.92 4.14 9.98
CA ILE A 396 -16.50 4.18 11.33
C ILE A 396 -15.47 4.67 12.36
N TYR A 397 -14.22 4.24 12.27
CA TYR A 397 -13.15 4.59 13.21
C TYR A 397 -12.11 5.50 12.56
N GLU A 398 -11.61 6.46 13.34
CA GLU A 398 -10.57 7.40 12.92
C GLU A 398 -9.36 7.31 13.85
N GLY A 399 -8.18 7.66 13.33
CA GLY A 399 -6.95 7.83 14.10
C GLY A 399 -6.75 9.28 14.58
N MET A 400 -5.69 9.50 15.36
CA MET A 400 -5.30 10.85 15.80
C MET A 400 -4.77 11.71 14.65
N ILE A 401 -4.13 11.08 13.66
CA ILE A 401 -3.62 11.74 12.46
C ILE A 401 -4.28 11.15 11.21
N GLY A 402 -4.42 11.97 10.18
CA GLY A 402 -4.83 11.59 8.84
C GLY A 402 -3.69 11.77 7.84
N THR A 403 -3.99 11.60 6.55
CA THR A 403 -3.01 11.74 5.47
C THR A 403 -3.54 12.68 4.40
N ASP A 404 -2.74 13.68 4.03
CA ASP A 404 -3.07 14.60 2.94
C ASP A 404 -3.11 13.83 1.60
N PRO A 405 -4.20 13.93 0.81
CA PRO A 405 -4.37 13.15 -0.42
C PRO A 405 -3.42 13.55 -1.57
N PHE A 406 -2.75 14.69 -1.47
CA PHE A 406 -1.84 15.21 -2.50
C PHE A 406 -0.38 15.04 -2.11
N THR A 407 -0.02 15.40 -0.88
CA THR A 407 1.36 15.38 -0.38
C THR A 407 1.71 14.08 0.30
N LEU A 408 0.70 13.31 0.75
CA LEU A 408 0.85 12.13 1.62
C LEU A 408 1.48 12.45 2.98
N GLU A 409 1.53 13.72 3.37
CA GLU A 409 2.04 14.13 4.68
C GLU A 409 0.99 13.87 5.76
N ASP A 410 1.49 13.70 7.00
CA ASP A 410 0.67 13.60 8.19
C ASP A 410 -0.12 14.90 8.39
N MET A 411 -1.42 14.78 8.63
CA MET A 411 -2.30 15.92 8.89
C MET A 411 -3.18 15.68 10.13
N PRO A 412 -3.73 16.73 10.77
CA PRO A 412 -4.57 16.56 11.95
C PRO A 412 -5.88 15.80 11.65
N ALA A 413 -6.25 14.85 12.52
CA ALA A 413 -7.53 14.13 12.53
C ALA A 413 -8.19 14.26 13.93
N LEU A 414 -8.24 13.23 14.79
CA LEU A 414 -8.74 13.44 16.16
C LEU A 414 -7.82 14.36 16.99
N ALA A 415 -6.51 14.36 16.71
CA ALA A 415 -5.59 15.33 17.28
C ALA A 415 -5.65 16.65 16.51
N GLU A 416 -5.56 17.77 17.24
CA GLU A 416 -5.35 19.10 16.70
C GLU A 416 -3.88 19.30 16.30
N SER A 417 -2.97 18.81 17.14
CA SER A 417 -1.53 18.90 16.94
C SER A 417 -0.82 17.77 17.69
N TRP A 418 0.44 17.53 17.32
CA TRP A 418 1.32 16.61 18.02
C TRP A 418 2.75 17.12 18.06
N GLU A 419 3.52 16.61 19.00
CA GLU A 419 4.96 16.83 19.12
C GLU A 419 5.65 15.47 19.26
N VAL A 420 6.81 15.33 18.60
CA VAL A 420 7.69 14.16 18.70
C VAL A 420 9.02 14.64 19.24
N ARG A 421 9.47 14.09 20.36
CA ARG A 421 10.73 14.46 20.99
C ARG A 421 11.53 13.20 21.35
N THR A 422 12.85 13.32 21.28
CA THR A 422 13.75 12.35 21.90
C THR A 422 14.04 12.81 23.32
N VAL A 423 13.77 11.96 24.31
CA VAL A 423 14.01 12.20 25.73
C VAL A 423 14.96 11.15 26.30
N GLY A 424 15.61 11.44 27.44
CA GLY A 424 16.62 10.56 28.05
C GLY A 424 18.05 11.10 27.93
N ALA A 425 18.96 10.59 28.78
CA ALA A 425 20.38 10.95 28.80
C ALA A 425 21.26 9.76 28.36
N ASP A 426 22.52 10.04 28.03
CA ASP A 426 23.61 9.06 27.91
C ASP A 426 23.35 7.85 27.00
N GLY A 427 22.76 8.07 25.82
CA GLY A 427 22.60 7.04 24.79
C GLY A 427 21.39 6.11 24.97
N ALA A 428 20.55 6.32 25.99
CA ALA A 428 19.28 5.61 26.22
C ALA A 428 18.08 6.47 25.78
N GLY A 429 18.13 6.99 24.55
CA GLY A 429 17.05 7.83 24.02
C GLY A 429 15.71 7.09 23.92
N GLN A 430 14.64 7.79 24.18
CA GLN A 430 13.26 7.33 24.04
C GLN A 430 12.46 8.34 23.23
N THR A 431 11.51 7.89 22.41
CA THR A 431 10.54 8.79 21.79
C THR A 431 9.42 9.12 22.77
N GLU A 432 9.19 10.41 23.02
CA GLU A 432 8.00 10.93 23.67
C GLU A 432 7.09 11.57 22.61
N LEU A 433 5.86 11.07 22.51
CA LEU A 433 4.81 11.63 21.68
C LEU A 433 3.83 12.39 22.56
N SER A 434 3.54 13.65 22.22
CA SER A 434 2.51 14.44 22.89
C SER A 434 1.42 14.83 21.91
N PHE A 435 0.18 14.38 22.12
CA PHE A 435 -0.97 14.70 21.28
C PHE A 435 -1.95 15.63 22.00
N LYS A 436 -2.31 16.74 21.37
CA LYS A 436 -3.45 17.56 21.80
C LYS A 436 -4.70 17.10 21.06
N ILE A 437 -5.62 16.46 21.77
CA ILE A 437 -6.89 16.00 21.19
C ILE A 437 -7.83 17.21 21.03
N LYS A 438 -8.61 17.25 19.93
CA LYS A 438 -9.57 18.33 19.70
C LYS A 438 -10.65 18.36 20.78
N ASP A 439 -11.08 19.57 21.14
CA ASP A 439 -12.17 19.78 22.08
C ASP A 439 -13.53 19.45 21.46
N ASN A 440 -14.51 19.12 22.30
CA ASN A 440 -15.91 18.91 21.94
C ASN A 440 -16.15 17.83 20.88
N LEU A 441 -15.22 16.86 20.77
CA LEU A 441 -15.42 15.68 19.94
C LEU A 441 -16.53 14.79 20.51
N LYS A 442 -17.24 14.13 19.61
CA LYS A 442 -18.33 13.23 19.93
C LYS A 442 -18.25 11.96 19.11
N TRP A 443 -18.62 10.86 19.74
CA TRP A 443 -18.88 9.59 19.08
C TRP A 443 -20.16 9.68 18.23
N ASN A 444 -20.36 8.73 17.32
CA ASN A 444 -21.55 8.67 16.46
C ASN A 444 -22.89 8.53 17.23
N ASP A 445 -22.83 8.19 18.52
CA ASP A 445 -23.95 8.16 19.45
C ASP A 445 -24.18 9.45 20.24
N GLY A 446 -23.32 10.44 20.04
CA GLY A 446 -23.39 11.76 20.66
C GLY A 446 -22.71 11.86 22.03
N SER A 447 -22.21 10.77 22.59
CA SER A 447 -21.38 10.82 23.79
C SER A 447 -20.04 11.51 23.50
N ALA A 448 -19.42 12.08 24.55
CA ALA A 448 -18.16 12.77 24.41
C ALA A 448 -17.01 11.80 24.08
N LEU A 449 -16.15 12.21 23.14
CA LEU A 449 -14.86 11.58 22.87
C LEU A 449 -13.78 12.41 23.56
N THR A 450 -12.98 11.75 24.38
CA THR A 450 -11.96 12.39 25.22
C THR A 450 -10.59 11.74 25.03
N VAL A 451 -9.55 12.41 25.55
CA VAL A 451 -8.19 11.85 25.62
C VAL A 451 -8.12 10.50 26.35
N TYR A 452 -9.06 10.24 27.28
CA TYR A 452 -9.11 8.98 28.03
C TYR A 452 -9.55 7.79 27.17
N ASP A 453 -10.36 8.01 26.14
CA ASP A 453 -10.71 6.96 25.16
C ASP A 453 -9.47 6.54 24.36
N VAL A 454 -8.65 7.51 23.96
CA VAL A 454 -7.39 7.28 23.24
C VAL A 454 -6.42 6.50 24.11
N LYS A 455 -6.19 6.97 25.34
CA LYS A 455 -5.34 6.26 26.32
C LYS A 455 -5.83 4.82 26.54
N LYS A 456 -7.13 4.64 26.80
CA LYS A 456 -7.71 3.31 27.04
C LYS A 456 -7.54 2.39 25.85
N THR A 457 -7.67 2.90 24.63
CA THR A 457 -7.45 2.13 23.40
C THR A 457 -6.03 1.61 23.34
N ILE A 458 -5.02 2.48 23.49
CA ILE A 458 -3.60 2.08 23.44
C ILE A 458 -3.29 1.03 24.52
N ASP A 459 -3.74 1.28 25.75
CA ASP A 459 -3.54 0.36 26.88
C ASP A 459 -4.20 -1.00 26.64
N PHE A 460 -5.40 -1.00 26.09
CA PHE A 460 -6.14 -2.22 25.76
C PHE A 460 -5.42 -3.03 24.69
N LEU A 461 -4.98 -2.38 23.60
CA LEU A 461 -4.26 -3.04 22.51
C LEU A 461 -2.94 -3.65 22.99
N LYS A 462 -2.18 -2.91 23.81
CA LYS A 462 -0.92 -3.38 24.40
C LYS A 462 -1.15 -4.54 25.35
N LYS A 463 -2.05 -4.38 26.33
CA LYS A 463 -2.35 -5.40 27.36
C LYS A 463 -2.78 -6.72 26.75
N ASN A 464 -3.63 -6.66 25.72
CA ASN A 464 -4.19 -7.85 25.08
C ASN A 464 -3.35 -8.38 23.91
N GLN A 465 -2.25 -7.70 23.56
CA GLN A 465 -1.38 -8.04 22.43
C GLN A 465 -2.15 -8.27 21.13
N VAL A 466 -3.09 -7.38 20.82
CA VAL A 466 -3.99 -7.55 19.67
C VAL A 466 -3.16 -7.66 18.38
N PRO A 467 -3.15 -8.80 17.67
CA PRO A 467 -2.12 -9.11 16.67
C PRO A 467 -1.95 -8.06 15.59
N ARG A 468 -3.05 -7.50 15.08
CA ARG A 468 -3.03 -6.46 14.03
C ARG A 468 -2.33 -5.18 14.46
N PHE A 469 -2.40 -4.82 15.74
CA PHE A 469 -1.92 -3.55 16.27
C PHE A 469 -0.72 -3.72 17.20
N TYR A 470 -0.32 -4.95 17.52
CA TYR A 470 0.70 -5.19 18.53
C TYR A 470 2.05 -4.57 18.16
N ASP A 471 2.48 -4.64 16.89
CA ASP A 471 3.72 -3.96 16.46
C ASP A 471 3.69 -2.44 16.64
N SER A 472 2.49 -1.84 16.67
CA SER A 472 2.32 -0.41 16.90
C SER A 472 2.43 -0.03 18.38
N VAL A 473 2.10 -0.93 19.30
CA VAL A 473 2.00 -0.64 20.74
C VAL A 473 2.97 -1.43 21.63
N LYS A 474 3.70 -2.42 21.07
CA LYS A 474 4.64 -3.26 21.83
C LYS A 474 5.76 -2.45 22.50
N ASP A 475 6.15 -1.35 21.85
CA ASP A 475 7.22 -0.46 22.30
C ASP A 475 6.70 0.68 23.19
N VAL A 476 5.38 0.78 23.44
CA VAL A 476 4.85 1.77 24.38
C VAL A 476 5.30 1.39 25.79
N GLU A 477 5.95 2.29 26.52
CA GLU A 477 6.31 2.11 27.92
C GLU A 477 5.18 2.62 28.83
N SER A 478 4.80 3.88 28.67
CA SER A 478 3.70 4.52 29.41
C SER A 478 2.77 5.34 28.53
N THR A 479 1.54 5.52 29.01
CA THR A 479 0.52 6.43 28.45
C THR A 479 -0.06 7.26 29.59
N GLU A 480 0.09 8.57 29.51
CA GLU A 480 -0.29 9.52 30.56
C GLU A 480 -1.15 10.64 29.97
N VAL A 481 -1.99 11.24 30.81
CA VAL A 481 -2.68 12.48 30.46
C VAL A 481 -2.04 13.59 31.30
N SER A 482 -1.42 14.55 30.63
CA SER A 482 -0.76 15.67 31.31
C SER A 482 -1.77 16.61 31.96
N ALA A 483 -1.28 17.51 32.83
CA ALA A 483 -2.13 18.50 33.51
C ALA A 483 -2.86 19.45 32.54
N ASP A 484 -2.29 19.71 31.35
CA ASP A 484 -2.90 20.48 30.26
C ASP A 484 -3.76 19.63 29.31
N GLY A 485 -4.05 18.36 29.67
CA GLY A 485 -5.00 17.50 28.95
C GLY A 485 -4.46 16.84 27.69
N LYS A 486 -3.14 16.86 27.45
CA LYS A 486 -2.51 16.16 26.32
C LYS A 486 -2.31 14.69 26.65
N LEU A 487 -2.41 13.83 25.63
CA LEU A 487 -1.94 12.46 25.72
C LEU A 487 -0.43 12.46 25.55
N VAL A 488 0.29 11.92 26.54
CA VAL A 488 1.74 11.68 26.46
C VAL A 488 1.97 10.18 26.36
N VAL A 489 2.67 9.74 25.31
CA VAL A 489 3.05 8.34 25.09
C VAL A 489 4.57 8.26 25.07
N ARG A 490 5.14 7.50 26.00
CA ARG A 490 6.59 7.22 26.03
C ARG A 490 6.87 5.87 25.42
N MET A 491 7.84 5.82 24.51
CA MET A 491 8.27 4.61 23.83
C MET A 491 9.57 4.09 24.44
N SER A 492 9.79 2.78 24.42
CA SER A 492 10.99 2.13 24.96
C SER A 492 12.25 2.34 24.09
N ASN A 493 12.12 2.93 22.90
CA ASN A 493 13.21 3.21 21.98
C ASN A 493 12.94 4.50 21.18
N VAL A 494 13.98 5.00 20.49
CA VAL A 494 13.88 6.14 19.56
C VAL A 494 13.39 5.67 18.20
N SER A 495 12.32 6.27 17.68
CA SER A 495 11.95 6.16 16.27
C SER A 495 10.99 7.27 15.85
N TYR A 496 11.34 7.99 14.79
CA TYR A 496 10.47 8.93 14.09
C TYR A 496 9.14 8.28 13.66
N TRP A 497 9.16 6.98 13.35
CA TRP A 497 8.00 6.22 12.88
C TRP A 497 6.95 5.95 13.97
N HIS A 498 7.29 6.14 15.25
CA HIS A 498 6.33 5.95 16.36
C HIS A 498 5.11 6.85 16.24
N LEU A 499 5.27 8.05 15.67
CA LEU A 499 4.13 8.94 15.37
C LEU A 499 3.08 8.22 14.52
N ASN A 500 3.50 7.51 13.48
CA ASN A 500 2.59 6.82 12.57
C ASN A 500 1.98 5.57 13.20
N LYS A 501 2.80 4.82 13.96
CA LYS A 501 2.34 3.64 14.72
C LYS A 501 1.22 3.99 15.69
N ILE A 502 1.40 5.03 16.49
CA ILE A 502 0.46 5.44 17.53
C ILE A 502 -0.66 6.31 16.95
N GLY A 503 -0.31 7.28 16.11
CA GLY A 503 -1.22 8.25 15.52
C GLY A 503 -2.29 7.64 14.61
N SER A 504 -1.99 6.51 13.95
CA SER A 504 -2.90 5.87 12.99
C SER A 504 -3.80 4.80 13.62
N LEU A 505 -3.71 4.58 14.93
CA LEU A 505 -4.54 3.58 15.61
C LEU A 505 -6.02 3.97 15.54
N PRO A 506 -6.92 3.04 15.17
CA PRO A 506 -8.36 3.29 15.24
C PRO A 506 -8.78 3.44 16.71
N ILE A 507 -9.31 4.61 17.08
CA ILE A 507 -9.70 4.87 18.47
C ILE A 507 -11.07 4.28 18.77
N ILE A 508 -11.16 3.52 19.87
CA ILE A 508 -12.38 2.83 20.30
C ILE A 508 -12.85 3.42 21.64
N PRO A 509 -14.16 3.67 21.83
CA PRO A 509 -14.67 4.27 23.05
C PRO A 509 -14.34 3.44 24.30
N GLN A 510 -13.88 4.10 25.37
CA GLN A 510 -13.55 3.45 26.64
C GLN A 510 -14.74 2.67 27.21
N LYS A 511 -15.96 3.19 27.06
CA LYS A 511 -17.18 2.50 27.52
C LYS A 511 -17.39 1.14 26.84
N VAL A 512 -17.07 1.04 25.54
CA VAL A 512 -17.16 -0.21 24.78
C VAL A 512 -16.03 -1.15 25.25
N LEU A 513 -14.80 -0.63 25.36
CA LEU A 513 -13.64 -1.39 25.83
C LEU A 513 -13.83 -1.96 27.25
N ASN A 514 -14.57 -1.27 28.11
CA ASN A 514 -14.86 -1.73 29.48
C ASN A 514 -15.86 -2.90 29.51
N GLU A 515 -16.67 -3.09 28.48
CA GLU A 515 -17.63 -4.21 28.40
C GLU A 515 -17.04 -5.47 27.74
N ILE A 516 -15.95 -5.33 26.99
CA ILE A 516 -15.33 -6.44 26.27
C ILE A 516 -14.52 -7.29 27.24
N LYS A 517 -15.02 -8.51 27.52
CA LYS A 517 -14.31 -9.53 28.29
C LYS A 517 -13.47 -10.44 27.40
N ASP A 518 -14.03 -10.85 26.27
CA ASP A 518 -13.39 -11.70 25.26
C ASP A 518 -13.38 -10.95 23.93
N TRP A 519 -12.28 -10.24 23.67
CA TRP A 519 -12.15 -9.42 22.47
C TRP A 519 -12.00 -10.22 21.19
N GLN A 520 -11.59 -11.50 21.29
CA GLN A 520 -11.36 -12.37 20.13
C GLN A 520 -12.69 -12.83 19.53
N ASN A 521 -13.64 -13.19 20.40
CA ASN A 521 -14.97 -13.66 19.99
C ASN A 521 -16.05 -12.58 20.07
N TRP A 522 -15.69 -11.35 20.47
CA TRP A 522 -16.65 -10.26 20.55
C TRP A 522 -17.28 -9.96 19.20
N ASN A 523 -18.61 -10.00 19.14
CA ASN A 523 -19.37 -9.60 17.97
C ASN A 523 -19.96 -8.20 18.17
N PRO A 524 -19.46 -7.18 17.46
CA PRO A 524 -19.90 -5.81 17.65
C PRO A 524 -21.33 -5.54 17.17
N LEU A 525 -21.96 -6.49 16.48
CA LEU A 525 -23.31 -6.41 15.95
C LEU A 525 -24.39 -7.00 16.87
N GLU A 526 -24.03 -7.69 17.95
CA GLU A 526 -24.99 -8.40 18.82
C GLU A 526 -25.96 -7.47 19.56
N LYS A 527 -25.46 -6.30 19.99
CA LYS A 527 -26.23 -5.32 20.73
C LYS A 527 -26.46 -4.11 19.87
N SER A 528 -27.68 -3.59 19.90
CA SER A 528 -28.03 -2.33 19.24
C SER A 528 -28.39 -1.26 20.26
N VAL A 529 -28.07 -0.03 19.93
CA VAL A 529 -28.50 1.20 20.61
C VAL A 529 -29.08 2.15 19.55
N ASP A 530 -29.68 3.26 19.97
CA ASP A 530 -30.32 4.22 19.05
C ASP A 530 -29.38 4.77 17.95
N SER A 531 -28.07 4.67 18.15
CA SER A 531 -27.03 5.11 17.22
C SER A 531 -26.46 4.00 16.33
N GLY A 532 -27.05 2.81 16.31
CA GLY A 532 -26.59 1.64 15.57
C GLY A 532 -26.01 0.57 16.49
N PRO A 533 -25.20 -0.37 15.97
CA PRO A 533 -24.62 -1.42 16.79
C PRO A 533 -23.68 -0.88 17.86
N TYR A 534 -23.88 -1.33 19.10
CA TYR A 534 -23.12 -0.87 20.27
C TYR A 534 -21.61 -1.04 20.09
N GLY A 535 -21.20 -2.11 19.42
CA GLY A 535 -19.79 -2.36 19.17
C GLY A 535 -19.17 -1.54 18.04
N LEU A 536 -19.98 -0.82 17.25
CA LEU A 536 -19.52 0.05 16.16
C LEU A 536 -19.77 1.54 16.46
N ILE A 537 -19.69 1.92 17.73
CA ILE A 537 -19.63 3.32 18.14
C ILE A 537 -18.25 3.87 17.77
N GLY A 538 -18.22 4.79 16.81
CA GLY A 538 -16.99 5.29 16.22
C GLY A 538 -17.03 6.80 15.95
N SER A 539 -15.85 7.37 15.69
CA SER A 539 -15.64 8.81 15.49
C SER A 539 -15.60 9.21 14.01
N GLY A 540 -15.66 8.23 13.10
CA GLY A 540 -15.55 8.41 11.66
C GLY A 540 -16.75 9.08 11.01
N PRO A 541 -16.66 9.35 9.70
CA PRO A 541 -17.66 10.12 8.96
C PRO A 541 -19.00 9.43 8.77
N PHE A 542 -19.05 8.11 8.91
CA PHE A 542 -20.26 7.32 8.80
C PHE A 542 -20.45 6.43 10.03
N LYS A 543 -21.69 6.02 10.25
CA LYS A 543 -22.04 4.95 11.19
C LYS A 543 -22.82 3.87 10.46
N LEU A 544 -22.73 2.64 10.95
CA LEU A 544 -23.44 1.52 10.35
C LEU A 544 -24.95 1.68 10.59
N GLU A 545 -25.73 1.69 9.51
CA GLU A 545 -27.19 1.74 9.56
C GLU A 545 -27.77 0.32 9.48
N THR A 546 -27.33 -0.48 8.51
CA THR A 546 -27.83 -1.85 8.30
C THR A 546 -26.77 -2.69 7.61
N TYR A 547 -26.66 -3.95 7.99
CA TYR A 547 -25.85 -4.95 7.30
C TYR A 547 -26.74 -6.09 6.83
N LYS A 548 -26.83 -6.29 5.51
CA LYS A 548 -27.54 -7.40 4.89
C LYS A 548 -26.51 -8.36 4.28
N ALA A 549 -26.29 -9.48 4.96
CA ALA A 549 -25.29 -10.48 4.58
C ALA A 549 -25.45 -10.90 3.12
N GLY A 550 -24.32 -11.02 2.41
CA GLY A 550 -24.25 -11.32 0.98
C GLY A 550 -24.77 -10.24 0.03
N GLU A 551 -25.36 -9.14 0.51
CA GLU A 551 -25.98 -8.11 -0.33
C GLU A 551 -25.32 -6.74 -0.19
N TYR A 552 -25.33 -6.12 1.00
CA TYR A 552 -24.75 -4.79 1.18
C TYR A 552 -24.48 -4.43 2.65
N VAL A 553 -23.57 -3.48 2.83
CA VAL A 553 -23.36 -2.72 4.07
C VAL A 553 -23.84 -1.30 3.84
N MET A 554 -24.95 -0.91 4.49
CA MET A 554 -25.51 0.44 4.42
C MET A 554 -25.01 1.26 5.60
N MET A 555 -24.45 2.42 5.30
CA MET A 555 -23.99 3.37 6.30
C MET A 555 -24.69 4.70 6.12
N GLU A 556 -24.96 5.36 7.24
CA GLU A 556 -25.52 6.70 7.28
C GLU A 556 -24.47 7.69 7.77
N LYS A 557 -24.59 8.93 7.33
CA LYS A 557 -23.71 10.03 7.73
C LYS A 557 -23.71 10.21 9.25
N ASN A 558 -22.53 10.28 9.85
CA ASN A 558 -22.37 10.64 11.25
C ASN A 558 -22.57 12.17 11.42
N LYS A 559 -23.72 12.57 11.98
CA LYS A 559 -24.04 13.99 12.23
C LYS A 559 -23.07 14.69 13.20
N TYR A 560 -22.36 13.91 14.01
CA TYR A 560 -21.37 14.39 14.98
C TYR A 560 -19.95 14.47 14.43
N TYR A 561 -19.72 14.05 13.19
CA TYR A 561 -18.41 14.08 12.57
C TYR A 561 -17.86 15.50 12.43
N ARG A 562 -16.56 15.65 12.72
CA ARG A 562 -15.83 16.93 12.72
C ARG A 562 -14.35 16.68 12.39
N MET A 563 -14.04 16.38 11.13
CA MET A 563 -12.66 16.12 10.70
C MET A 563 -11.70 17.21 11.18
N LEU A 564 -12.01 18.48 10.93
CA LEU A 564 -11.22 19.64 11.32
C LEU A 564 -12.15 20.67 11.98
N SER A 565 -11.75 21.21 13.13
CA SER A 565 -12.56 22.19 13.86
C SER A 565 -12.77 23.40 12.96
N ASN A 566 -14.02 23.83 12.79
CA ASN A 566 -14.28 25.09 12.10
C ASN A 566 -13.97 26.22 13.10
N PRO A 567 -12.99 27.10 12.84
CA PRO A 567 -12.72 28.24 13.73
C PRO A 567 -13.96 29.15 13.91
N LYS A 568 -14.98 29.04 13.04
CA LYS A 568 -16.25 29.79 13.13
C LYS A 568 -17.39 29.08 13.89
N ARG A 569 -17.18 27.89 14.46
CA ARG A 569 -18.22 27.19 15.26
C ARG A 569 -17.94 27.13 16.76
N SER A 570 -16.81 27.65 17.24
CA SER A 570 -16.70 28.07 18.64
C SER A 570 -17.45 29.39 18.79
N MET A 571 -18.54 29.39 19.56
CA MET A 571 -19.53 30.48 19.73
C MET A 571 -20.70 30.43 18.74
N LYS A 572 -21.70 29.60 19.07
CA LYS A 572 -23.09 30.01 19.20
C LYS A 572 -23.84 29.06 20.13
#